data_AF-A0A9X0YQ14-F1
#
_entry.id   AF-A0A9X0YQ14-F1
#
_cell.length_a   1.000
_cell.length_b   1.000
_cell.length_c   1.000
_cell.angle_alpha   90.00
_cell.angle_beta   90.00
_cell.angle_gamma   90.00
#
_symmetry.space_group_name_H-M   'P 1'
#
loop_
_entity.id
_entity.type
_entity.pdbx_description
1 polymer ?
#
loop_
_entity_poly.entity_id
_entity_poly.type
_entity_poly.pdbx_seq_one_letter_code
_entity_poly.pdbx_strand_id
1 'polypeptide(L)'
;MKLRHLKIPVLRFTLFTVIVVGFSSCSSSDSDSTTDTDTEETDDSVSIDVDATYFYTEGETLTITTVPCSLSDGSSADCYQIVTTSVPADHNMGPWCPDNIDDDAEAGGIWLEDGEVYDVDGAFIKNMATFYNDDNWLMYDDNGDVYITETEEDCINAANPDVGTEYENFCVECIPDYITSVSQTWLIPITPVYQSSATYFNTAGGAQSTVPTTRGIALNGIEFSAPAPTSNILSAYTLAPFDDAGGHINVHQGYHYHAATGYSTTVDQEDGHAAQIGYALDGYAIYELLDEDGNEPTDLDDLRGHSDDVRGYHYHVDEAGNNNFINGLRGAYVL
;
A
#
# COMPACT_ATOMS: atom_id res chain seq x y z
N MET A 1 -59.08 -16.95 -1.09
CA MET A 1 -60.01 -16.87 -2.24
C MET A 1 -60.33 -15.40 -2.54
N LYS A 2 -60.93 -15.08 -3.69
CA LYS A 2 -61.04 -13.72 -4.25
C LYS A 2 -62.29 -12.94 -3.78
N LEU A 3 -62.23 -11.59 -3.86
CA LEU A 3 -63.33 -10.60 -3.77
C LEU A 3 -64.07 -10.47 -2.42
N ARG A 4 -64.85 -9.41 -2.13
CA ARG A 4 -64.76 -7.93 -2.32
C ARG A 4 -66.09 -7.30 -1.84
N HIS A 5 -66.05 -6.05 -1.34
CA HIS A 5 -67.19 -5.10 -1.33
C HIS A 5 -68.42 -5.47 -0.47
N LEU A 6 -69.34 -4.58 -0.05
CA LEU A 6 -69.38 -3.11 0.12
C LEU A 6 -70.71 -2.78 0.83
N LYS A 7 -70.77 -1.77 1.71
CA LYS A 7 -71.99 -0.95 1.92
C LYS A 7 -71.74 0.39 2.62
N ILE A 8 -72.13 1.45 1.91
CA ILE A 8 -72.36 2.86 2.32
C ILE A 8 -73.79 2.96 2.94
N PRO A 9 -74.38 4.10 3.43
CA PRO A 9 -74.24 5.50 2.94
C PRO A 9 -74.46 6.65 4.00
N VAL A 10 -74.71 7.89 3.51
CA VAL A 10 -75.43 9.05 4.13
C VAL A 10 -74.67 9.97 5.14
N LEU A 11 -74.75 11.32 5.13
CA LEU A 11 -75.20 12.36 4.16
C LEU A 11 -74.94 13.81 4.71
N ARG A 12 -74.95 14.83 3.81
CA ARG A 12 -75.09 16.31 4.01
C ARG A 12 -73.76 17.10 4.14
N PHE A 13 -73.45 18.18 3.41
CA PHE A 13 -74.14 19.46 3.06
C PHE A 13 -74.46 20.33 4.31
N THR A 14 -74.27 21.66 4.36
CA THR A 14 -73.84 22.71 3.38
C THR A 14 -72.70 23.57 4.03
N LEU A 15 -72.28 24.81 3.70
CA LEU A 15 -72.74 25.94 2.86
C LEU A 15 -71.56 26.79 2.31
N PHE A 16 -71.86 27.64 1.31
CA PHE A 16 -71.12 28.77 0.71
C PHE A 16 -70.52 29.82 1.67
N THR A 17 -69.47 30.54 1.23
CA THR A 17 -69.49 32.01 0.99
C THR A 17 -68.26 32.43 0.13
N VAL A 18 -68.40 33.45 -0.71
CA VAL A 18 -67.34 34.01 -1.58
C VAL A 18 -67.16 35.50 -1.28
N ILE A 19 -65.92 35.97 -1.19
CA ILE A 19 -65.56 37.39 -1.37
C ILE A 19 -64.30 37.47 -2.25
N VAL A 20 -64.30 38.38 -3.21
CA VAL A 20 -63.15 38.75 -4.05
C VAL A 20 -62.89 40.23 -3.86
N VAL A 21 -61.66 40.59 -3.48
CA VAL A 21 -61.09 41.93 -3.68
C VAL A 21 -59.62 41.73 -4.01
N GLY A 22 -59.11 42.46 -5.01
CA GLY A 22 -57.68 42.51 -5.33
C GLY A 22 -57.26 43.95 -5.57
N PHE A 23 -56.01 44.27 -5.22
CA PHE A 23 -55.31 45.48 -5.62
C PHE A 23 -53.83 45.16 -5.78
N SER A 24 -53.21 45.70 -6.83
CA SER A 24 -51.77 45.57 -7.06
C SER A 24 -50.98 46.60 -6.25
N SER A 25 -49.84 46.20 -5.72
CA SER A 25 -48.73 47.11 -5.44
C SER A 25 -47.42 46.33 -5.54
N CYS A 26 -46.44 46.88 -6.26
CA CYS A 26 -45.10 46.33 -6.35
C CYS A 26 -44.12 47.24 -5.61
N SER A 27 -43.27 46.66 -4.78
CA SER A 27 -42.03 47.28 -4.31
C SER A 27 -41.02 46.20 -3.96
N SER A 28 -39.79 46.37 -4.44
CA SER A 28 -38.57 45.64 -4.05
C SER A 28 -38.32 45.76 -2.52
N SER A 29 -37.42 45.01 -1.88
CA SER A 29 -36.19 44.39 -2.41
C SER A 29 -35.80 43.10 -1.71
N ASP A 30 -34.68 42.54 -2.16
CA ASP A 30 -34.19 41.18 -1.93
C ASP A 30 -33.57 40.94 -0.54
N SER A 31 -33.73 39.72 -0.04
CA SER A 31 -32.84 39.10 0.96
C SER A 31 -33.08 37.58 1.00
N ASP A 32 -32.71 36.87 -0.05
CA ASP A 32 -32.52 35.42 0.06
C ASP A 32 -31.28 35.15 0.92
N SER A 33 -31.36 34.12 1.77
CA SER A 33 -30.22 33.60 2.52
C SER A 33 -29.97 32.17 2.07
N THR A 34 -29.27 32.01 0.94
CA THR A 34 -28.63 30.73 0.65
C THR A 34 -27.49 30.55 1.65
N THR A 35 -27.61 29.53 2.50
CA THR A 35 -26.44 28.88 3.05
C THR A 35 -26.00 27.88 2.00
N ASP A 36 -25.26 28.36 1.02
CA ASP A 36 -24.48 27.49 0.15
C ASP A 36 -23.40 26.86 1.04
N THR A 37 -23.53 25.56 1.30
CA THR A 37 -22.39 24.72 1.64
C THR A 37 -21.83 24.24 0.32
N ASP A 38 -20.79 24.93 -0.15
CA ASP A 38 -19.96 24.46 -1.25
C ASP A 38 -19.23 23.20 -0.78
N THR A 39 -19.86 22.05 -0.99
CA THR A 39 -19.12 20.80 -1.17
C THR A 39 -18.48 20.93 -2.54
N GLU A 40 -17.18 21.21 -2.58
CA GLU A 40 -16.43 21.12 -3.83
C GLU A 40 -16.35 19.63 -4.19
N GLU A 41 -17.18 19.20 -5.15
CA GLU A 41 -17.06 17.87 -5.75
C GLU A 41 -15.84 17.94 -6.69
N THR A 42 -14.69 17.45 -6.21
CA THR A 42 -13.44 17.35 -6.97
C THR A 42 -13.68 16.54 -8.24
N ASP A 43 -13.11 17.00 -9.37
CA ASP A 43 -13.41 16.41 -10.66
C ASP A 43 -12.58 15.13 -10.88
N ASP A 44 -13.20 13.98 -10.57
CA ASP A 44 -12.71 12.62 -10.90
C ASP A 44 -12.40 12.41 -12.41
N SER A 45 -12.57 13.43 -13.28
CA SER A 45 -12.06 13.45 -14.65
C SER A 45 -10.56 13.79 -14.77
N VAL A 46 -9.93 14.33 -13.72
CA VAL A 46 -8.46 14.52 -13.69
C VAL A 46 -7.77 13.17 -13.53
N SER A 47 -7.03 12.77 -14.56
CA SER A 47 -6.17 11.59 -14.55
C SER A 47 -4.81 11.98 -15.12
N ILE A 48 -3.75 11.74 -14.36
CA ILE A 48 -2.37 12.01 -14.76
C ILE A 48 -1.77 10.73 -15.35
N ASP A 49 -1.12 10.85 -16.50
CA ASP A 49 -0.39 9.72 -17.10
C ASP A 49 0.85 9.38 -16.25
N VAL A 50 1.20 8.11 -16.17
CA VAL A 50 2.45 7.63 -15.56
C VAL A 50 3.65 8.29 -16.26
N ASP A 51 4.44 9.09 -15.55
CA ASP A 51 5.69 9.62 -16.10
C ASP A 51 6.82 8.60 -15.94
N ALA A 52 7.14 7.93 -17.06
CA ALA A 52 8.24 6.96 -17.13
C ALA A 52 9.63 7.58 -16.90
N THR A 53 9.78 8.91 -16.88
CA THR A 53 11.04 9.59 -16.57
C THR A 53 11.32 9.72 -15.07
N TYR A 54 10.33 9.45 -14.21
CA TYR A 54 10.51 9.46 -12.75
C TYR A 54 11.22 8.18 -12.25
N PHE A 55 11.24 7.11 -13.05
CA PHE A 55 11.91 5.87 -12.67
C PHE A 55 13.44 5.97 -12.76
N TYR A 56 14.14 5.47 -11.76
CA TYR A 56 15.60 5.51 -11.66
C TYR A 56 16.27 4.52 -12.64
N THR A 57 16.49 4.98 -13.88
CA THR A 57 17.13 4.17 -14.92
C THR A 57 18.66 4.27 -14.96
N GLU A 58 19.30 5.18 -14.21
CA GLU A 58 20.76 5.39 -14.27
C GLU A 58 21.57 4.18 -13.75
N GLY A 59 20.97 3.35 -12.89
CA GLY A 59 21.59 2.13 -12.37
C GLY A 59 21.61 0.93 -13.33
N GLU A 60 20.98 1.03 -14.51
CA GLU A 60 20.75 -0.09 -15.47
C GLU A 60 19.98 -1.31 -14.90
N THR A 61 19.44 -1.23 -13.67
CA THR A 61 18.67 -2.30 -12.99
C THR A 61 17.23 -2.46 -13.47
N LEU A 62 16.66 -1.43 -14.12
CA LEU A 62 15.32 -1.49 -14.70
C LEU A 62 15.27 -0.98 -16.14
N THR A 63 14.34 -1.50 -16.93
CA THR A 63 14.04 -1.05 -18.29
C THR A 63 12.54 -0.91 -18.50
N ILE A 64 12.13 0.11 -19.27
CA ILE A 64 10.72 0.44 -19.51
C ILE A 64 10.43 0.40 -21.01
N THR A 65 9.35 -0.26 -21.40
CA THR A 65 8.85 -0.29 -22.79
C THR A 65 7.33 -0.16 -22.82
N THR A 66 6.77 0.36 -23.92
CA THR A 66 5.30 0.45 -24.09
C THR A 66 4.76 -0.77 -24.82
N VAL A 67 3.72 -1.40 -24.26
CA VAL A 67 3.04 -2.58 -24.83
C VAL A 67 1.52 -2.44 -24.73
N PRO A 68 0.74 -2.95 -25.70
CA PRO A 68 -0.72 -2.96 -25.59
C PRO A 68 -1.19 -3.98 -24.54
N CYS A 69 -2.16 -3.60 -23.73
CA CYS A 69 -2.67 -4.40 -22.61
C CYS A 69 -4.21 -4.43 -22.56
N SER A 70 -4.76 -5.25 -21.66
CA SER A 70 -6.20 -5.33 -21.36
C SER A 70 -6.41 -5.13 -19.88
N LEU A 71 -7.38 -4.30 -19.51
CA LEU A 71 -7.62 -3.91 -18.12
C LEU A 71 -8.81 -4.68 -17.51
N SER A 72 -8.94 -4.63 -16.18
CA SER A 72 -9.93 -5.37 -15.40
C SER A 72 -11.39 -5.01 -15.68
N ASP A 73 -11.66 -3.83 -16.25
CA ASP A 73 -12.98 -3.42 -16.74
C ASP A 73 -13.33 -3.97 -18.14
N GLY A 74 -12.37 -4.63 -18.81
CA GLY A 74 -12.48 -5.15 -20.17
C GLY A 74 -12.13 -4.14 -21.27
N SER A 75 -11.59 -2.97 -20.93
CA SER A 75 -11.01 -2.02 -21.88
C SER A 75 -9.64 -2.49 -22.40
N SER A 76 -9.04 -1.71 -23.30
CA SER A 76 -7.68 -1.92 -23.79
C SER A 76 -6.94 -0.59 -23.81
N ALA A 77 -5.71 -0.61 -23.32
CA ALA A 77 -4.85 0.56 -23.16
C ALA A 77 -3.45 0.25 -23.71
N ASP A 78 -2.62 1.29 -23.80
CA ASP A 78 -1.16 1.11 -23.80
C ASP A 78 -0.69 1.10 -22.34
N CYS A 79 0.19 0.15 -22.00
CA CYS A 79 0.79 -0.02 -20.68
C CYS A 79 2.31 0.15 -20.75
N TYR A 80 2.92 0.55 -19.65
CA TYR A 80 4.35 0.34 -19.44
C TYR A 80 4.62 -1.08 -18.96
N GLN A 81 5.48 -1.79 -19.70
CA GLN A 81 6.17 -2.99 -19.24
C GLN A 81 7.48 -2.57 -18.60
N ILE A 82 7.58 -2.74 -17.28
CA ILE A 82 8.76 -2.44 -16.47
C ILE A 82 9.44 -3.76 -16.13
N VAL A 83 10.64 -3.99 -16.64
CA VAL A 83 11.44 -5.19 -16.35
C VAL A 83 12.59 -4.78 -15.44
N THR A 84 12.66 -5.40 -14.25
CA THR A 84 13.60 -5.07 -13.17
C THR A 84 14.46 -6.28 -12.81
N THR A 85 15.70 -6.06 -12.35
CA THR A 85 16.54 -7.08 -11.72
C THR A 85 16.16 -7.38 -10.26
N SER A 86 15.17 -6.65 -9.71
CA SER A 86 14.74 -6.76 -8.29
C SER A 86 15.91 -6.57 -7.31
N VAL A 87 16.76 -5.60 -7.64
CA VAL A 87 17.93 -5.13 -6.89
C VAL A 87 17.96 -3.61 -7.09
N PRO A 88 17.96 -2.80 -6.01
CA PRO A 88 18.01 -1.35 -6.11
C PRO A 88 19.41 -0.87 -6.51
N ALA A 89 19.49 0.39 -6.95
CA ALA A 89 20.75 1.03 -7.38
C ALA A 89 20.87 2.49 -6.89
N ASP A 90 19.98 2.90 -5.99
CA ASP A 90 19.93 4.18 -5.30
C ASP A 90 20.34 4.06 -3.80
N HIS A 91 20.16 2.88 -3.20
CA HIS A 91 20.59 2.54 -1.84
C HIS A 91 21.24 1.13 -1.78
N ASN A 92 21.84 0.78 -0.64
CA ASN A 92 22.30 -0.59 -0.36
C ASN A 92 21.15 -1.41 0.25
N MET A 93 21.12 -2.72 0.00
CA MET A 93 20.28 -3.65 0.75
C MET A 93 21.02 -4.15 1.99
N GLY A 94 20.29 -4.35 3.09
CA GLY A 94 20.85 -4.78 4.37
C GLY A 94 21.58 -3.67 5.15
N PRO A 95 22.00 -3.94 6.40
CA PRO A 95 21.93 -5.24 7.09
C PRO A 95 20.52 -5.64 7.52
N TRP A 96 20.35 -6.91 7.90
CA TRP A 96 19.08 -7.44 8.43
C TRP A 96 19.24 -7.97 9.87
N CYS A 97 20.28 -8.76 10.12
CA CYS A 97 20.53 -9.40 11.41
C CYS A 97 21.84 -8.90 12.05
N PRO A 98 21.85 -8.45 13.32
CA PRO A 98 23.06 -8.08 14.03
C PRO A 98 23.89 -9.33 14.40
N ASP A 99 25.22 -9.25 14.33
CA ASP A 99 26.13 -10.36 14.63
C ASP A 99 26.07 -10.80 16.11
N ASN A 100 25.88 -9.85 17.05
CA ASN A 100 25.95 -10.08 18.49
C ASN A 100 24.91 -9.27 19.30
N ILE A 101 24.47 -9.81 20.44
CA ILE A 101 23.49 -9.17 21.35
C ILE A 101 23.98 -7.89 22.06
N ASP A 102 25.22 -7.47 21.86
CA ASP A 102 25.77 -6.19 22.34
C ASP A 102 25.95 -5.16 21.21
N ASP A 103 25.57 -5.48 19.97
CA ASP A 103 25.56 -4.54 18.82
C ASP A 103 24.36 -3.57 18.85
N ASP A 104 24.49 -2.44 18.17
CA ASP A 104 23.46 -1.40 18.05
C ASP A 104 22.73 -1.43 16.69
N ALA A 105 21.78 -0.50 16.50
CA ALA A 105 20.92 -0.46 15.32
C ALA A 105 21.65 -0.29 13.98
N GLU A 106 22.90 0.21 13.94
CA GLU A 106 23.68 0.29 12.68
C GLU A 106 24.12 -1.09 12.16
N ALA A 107 23.91 -2.17 12.93
CA ALA A 107 24.27 -3.55 12.59
C ALA A 107 23.09 -4.46 12.19
N GLY A 108 21.84 -4.02 12.39
CA GLY A 108 20.63 -4.78 12.07
C GLY A 108 19.69 -3.99 11.17
N GLY A 109 18.54 -4.57 10.86
CA GLY A 109 17.45 -3.87 10.17
C GLY A 109 16.28 -3.56 11.10
N ILE A 110 15.05 -3.63 10.59
CA ILE A 110 13.81 -3.35 11.33
C ILE A 110 12.83 -4.54 11.36
N TRP A 111 12.01 -4.60 12.41
CA TRP A 111 10.85 -5.48 12.52
C TRP A 111 9.56 -4.66 12.70
N LEU A 112 8.45 -5.19 12.17
CA LEU A 112 7.14 -4.51 12.11
C LEU A 112 6.14 -5.37 12.89
N GLU A 113 5.66 -4.88 14.04
CA GLU A 113 4.75 -5.62 14.93
C GLU A 113 3.74 -4.67 15.60
N ASP A 114 2.46 -5.07 15.64
CA ASP A 114 1.34 -4.35 16.30
C ASP A 114 1.17 -2.86 15.88
N GLY A 115 1.68 -2.47 14.70
CA GLY A 115 1.61 -1.10 14.16
C GLY A 115 2.87 -0.26 14.39
N GLU A 116 3.85 -0.77 15.14
CA GLU A 116 5.08 -0.07 15.51
C GLU A 116 6.29 -0.62 14.71
N VAL A 117 7.35 0.20 14.60
CA VAL A 117 8.64 -0.19 14.02
C VAL A 117 9.66 -0.38 15.15
N TYR A 118 10.41 -1.47 15.10
CA TYR A 118 11.46 -1.79 16.08
C TYR A 118 12.80 -2.00 15.37
N ASP A 119 13.84 -1.33 15.85
CA ASP A 119 15.22 -1.63 15.46
C ASP A 119 15.57 -3.06 15.90
N VAL A 120 16.07 -3.89 14.98
CA VAL A 120 16.54 -5.26 15.27
C VAL A 120 17.99 -5.17 15.74
N ASP A 121 18.21 -4.45 16.83
CA ASP A 121 19.51 -4.36 17.48
C ASP A 121 19.80 -5.57 18.39
N GLY A 122 21.02 -5.64 18.92
CA GLY A 122 21.39 -6.71 19.84
C GLY A 122 20.54 -6.75 21.12
N ALA A 123 19.98 -5.61 21.55
CA ALA A 123 19.10 -5.53 22.71
C ALA A 123 17.67 -6.03 22.42
N PHE A 124 17.15 -5.83 21.21
CA PHE A 124 15.88 -6.39 20.73
C PHE A 124 15.95 -7.92 20.66
N ILE A 125 16.97 -8.47 19.99
CA ILE A 125 17.22 -9.92 19.91
C ILE A 125 17.30 -10.55 21.32
N LYS A 126 18.02 -9.91 22.23
CA LYS A 126 18.16 -10.29 23.65
C LYS A 126 16.86 -10.19 24.46
N ASN A 127 15.86 -9.43 23.97
CA ASN A 127 14.59 -9.16 24.64
C ASN A 127 13.39 -9.96 24.07
N MET A 128 13.54 -10.67 22.94
CA MET A 128 12.49 -11.42 22.24
C MET A 128 11.57 -12.24 23.15
N ALA A 129 12.12 -13.00 24.11
CA ALA A 129 11.33 -13.80 25.06
C ALA A 129 10.44 -12.97 25.99
N THR A 130 10.88 -11.76 26.36
CA THR A 130 10.08 -10.82 27.16
C THR A 130 9.08 -10.05 26.30
N PHE A 131 9.45 -9.72 25.05
CA PHE A 131 8.60 -9.04 24.08
C PHE A 131 7.36 -9.89 23.72
N TYR A 132 7.57 -11.14 23.30
CA TYR A 132 6.47 -12.08 22.97
C TYR A 132 5.90 -12.84 24.19
N ASN A 133 6.48 -12.66 25.39
CA ASN A 133 6.12 -13.41 26.61
C ASN A 133 6.18 -14.94 26.38
N ASP A 134 7.27 -15.43 25.79
CA ASP A 134 7.54 -16.85 25.60
C ASP A 134 9.04 -17.17 25.78
N ASP A 135 9.36 -17.99 26.78
CA ASP A 135 10.72 -18.44 27.11
C ASP A 135 11.37 -19.33 26.01
N ASN A 136 10.63 -19.71 24.96
CA ASN A 136 11.15 -20.45 23.81
C ASN A 136 12.07 -19.62 22.90
N TRP A 137 11.98 -18.28 22.95
CA TRP A 137 12.83 -17.37 22.18
C TRP A 137 14.24 -17.24 22.77
N LEU A 138 15.24 -17.81 22.11
CA LEU A 138 16.66 -17.73 22.46
C LEU A 138 17.52 -17.78 21.18
N MET A 139 17.67 -16.63 20.54
CA MET A 139 18.26 -16.48 19.20
C MET A 139 19.78 -16.26 19.18
N TYR A 140 20.47 -16.57 20.27
CA TYR A 140 21.88 -16.28 20.47
C TYR A 140 22.54 -17.28 21.45
N ASP A 141 23.87 -17.38 21.40
CA ASP A 141 24.64 -18.38 22.13
C ASP A 141 25.19 -17.92 23.51
N ASP A 142 25.96 -18.79 24.19
CA ASP A 142 26.59 -18.49 25.49
C ASP A 142 27.62 -17.33 25.45
N ASN A 143 28.11 -16.93 24.27
CA ASN A 143 29.00 -15.79 24.05
C ASN A 143 28.20 -14.52 23.67
N GLY A 144 26.96 -14.68 23.22
CA GLY A 144 26.08 -13.63 22.73
C GLY A 144 26.02 -13.51 21.21
N ASP A 145 26.66 -14.43 20.48
CA ASP A 145 26.67 -14.44 19.01
C ASP A 145 25.29 -14.92 18.51
N VAL A 146 24.71 -14.20 17.54
CA VAL A 146 23.34 -14.43 17.04
C VAL A 146 23.30 -15.58 16.05
N TYR A 147 22.22 -16.36 16.05
CA TYR A 147 22.01 -17.45 15.10
C TYR A 147 21.51 -16.91 13.75
N ILE A 148 22.42 -16.64 12.82
CA ILE A 148 22.14 -16.13 11.47
C ILE A 148 22.27 -17.26 10.43
N THR A 149 21.44 -17.23 9.37
CA THR A 149 21.52 -18.20 8.26
C THR A 149 22.73 -17.95 7.34
N GLU A 150 23.72 -18.85 7.35
CA GLU A 150 25.00 -18.65 6.64
C GLU A 150 24.96 -18.89 5.10
N THR A 151 23.95 -19.56 4.55
CA THR A 151 23.94 -19.99 3.14
C THR A 151 22.60 -19.77 2.41
N GLU A 152 22.65 -19.82 1.07
CA GLU A 152 21.46 -19.78 0.20
C GLU A 152 20.46 -20.89 0.54
N GLU A 153 20.95 -22.09 0.88
CA GLU A 153 20.11 -23.23 1.29
C GLU A 153 19.46 -22.99 2.66
N ASP A 154 20.17 -22.35 3.60
CA ASP A 154 19.64 -22.00 4.92
C ASP A 154 18.59 -20.87 4.84
N CYS A 155 18.89 -19.81 4.08
CA CYS A 155 17.94 -18.75 3.72
C CYS A 155 16.64 -19.35 3.14
N ILE A 156 16.73 -20.25 2.15
CA ILE A 156 15.57 -20.94 1.56
C ILE A 156 14.80 -21.77 2.60
N ASN A 157 15.51 -22.52 3.44
CA ASN A 157 14.90 -23.45 4.38
C ASN A 157 14.28 -22.76 5.61
N ALA A 158 14.74 -21.56 5.97
CA ALA A 158 14.19 -20.75 7.06
C ALA A 158 13.12 -19.73 6.60
N ALA A 159 13.15 -19.28 5.34
CA ALA A 159 12.21 -18.29 4.79
C ALA A 159 11.02 -18.89 4.00
N ASN A 160 10.60 -20.13 4.28
CA ASN A 160 9.48 -20.79 3.59
C ASN A 160 8.34 -21.20 4.56
N PRO A 161 7.12 -21.54 4.07
CA PRO A 161 5.97 -21.80 4.95
C PRO A 161 6.03 -23.08 5.82
N ASP A 162 6.94 -24.01 5.53
CA ASP A 162 7.08 -25.31 6.22
C ASP A 162 8.49 -25.41 6.88
N VAL A 163 8.90 -24.37 7.62
CA VAL A 163 10.22 -24.23 8.28
C VAL A 163 10.62 -25.48 9.08
N GLY A 164 11.88 -25.91 8.92
CA GLY A 164 12.46 -27.02 9.68
C GLY A 164 12.81 -26.63 11.12
N THR A 165 12.60 -27.56 12.06
CA THR A 165 12.93 -27.39 13.50
C THR A 165 14.40 -27.02 13.78
N GLU A 166 15.28 -27.32 12.82
CA GLU A 166 16.69 -26.94 12.81
C GLU A 166 16.95 -25.43 12.63
N TYR A 167 15.94 -24.67 12.19
CA TYR A 167 15.98 -23.21 12.05
C TYR A 167 15.13 -22.47 13.10
N GLU A 168 14.55 -23.19 14.09
CA GLU A 168 13.97 -22.54 15.27
C GLU A 168 15.02 -21.63 15.93
N ASN A 169 14.63 -20.40 16.27
CA ASN A 169 15.47 -19.34 16.83
C ASN A 169 16.53 -18.73 15.90
N PHE A 170 16.44 -18.91 14.58
CA PHE A 170 17.30 -18.18 13.64
C PHE A 170 16.77 -16.79 13.27
N CYS A 171 17.68 -15.82 13.22
CA CYS A 171 17.51 -14.59 12.45
C CYS A 171 17.84 -14.92 10.98
N VAL A 172 16.89 -14.70 10.09
CA VAL A 172 16.95 -15.16 8.70
C VAL A 172 17.44 -14.04 7.82
N GLU A 173 18.66 -14.19 7.32
CA GLU A 173 19.28 -13.29 6.37
C GLU A 173 19.46 -13.99 5.00
N CYS A 174 19.12 -13.27 3.94
CA CYS A 174 19.28 -13.69 2.56
C CYS A 174 20.05 -12.60 1.82
N ILE A 175 21.31 -12.87 1.41
CA ILE A 175 22.21 -11.82 0.90
C ILE A 175 22.06 -11.56 -0.62
N PRO A 176 22.44 -10.37 -1.14
CA PRO A 176 22.28 -9.99 -2.55
C PRO A 176 22.89 -10.95 -3.59
N ASP A 177 23.98 -11.65 -3.27
CA ASP A 177 24.63 -12.60 -4.19
C ASP A 177 23.67 -13.74 -4.63
N TYR A 178 22.67 -14.08 -3.81
CA TYR A 178 21.71 -15.16 -4.08
C TYR A 178 20.69 -14.81 -5.17
N ILE A 179 20.44 -13.52 -5.46
CA ILE A 179 19.41 -13.07 -6.43
C ILE A 179 19.97 -12.58 -7.78
N THR A 180 21.25 -12.85 -8.05
CA THR A 180 21.99 -12.42 -9.27
C THR A 180 21.43 -12.91 -10.61
N SER A 181 20.36 -13.73 -10.63
CA SER A 181 19.62 -14.13 -11.83
C SER A 181 18.10 -13.94 -11.76
N VAL A 182 17.59 -13.23 -10.74
CA VAL A 182 16.17 -12.88 -10.62
C VAL A 182 15.83 -11.73 -11.56
N SER A 183 14.59 -11.71 -12.06
CA SER A 183 14.01 -10.54 -12.71
C SER A 183 12.49 -10.60 -12.62
N GLN A 184 11.86 -9.47 -12.27
CA GLN A 184 10.41 -9.31 -12.30
C GLN A 184 9.98 -8.47 -13.50
N THR A 185 8.71 -8.61 -13.90
CA THR A 185 8.12 -7.86 -15.00
C THR A 185 6.73 -7.38 -14.62
N TRP A 186 6.61 -6.06 -14.48
CA TRP A 186 5.38 -5.38 -14.09
C TRP A 186 4.68 -4.77 -15.30
N LEU A 187 3.36 -4.65 -15.23
CA LEU A 187 2.52 -4.00 -16.22
C LEU A 187 1.59 -3.02 -15.52
N ILE A 188 1.67 -1.74 -15.88
CA ILE A 188 0.78 -0.67 -15.40
C ILE A 188 0.23 0.12 -16.61
N PRO A 189 -1.04 0.55 -16.61
CA PRO A 189 -1.58 1.39 -17.67
C PRO A 189 -0.85 2.74 -17.70
N ILE A 190 -0.62 3.29 -18.89
CA ILE A 190 0.01 4.62 -19.02
C ILE A 190 -0.95 5.71 -18.55
N THR A 191 -2.21 5.61 -18.97
CA THR A 191 -3.31 6.45 -18.47
C THR A 191 -4.16 5.64 -17.50
N PRO A 192 -4.24 6.00 -16.21
CA PRO A 192 -5.14 5.38 -15.24
C PRO A 192 -6.61 5.45 -15.68
N VAL A 193 -7.44 4.50 -15.23
CA VAL A 193 -8.86 4.43 -15.61
C VAL A 193 -9.73 4.25 -14.38
N TYR A 194 -10.14 5.38 -13.77
CA TYR A 194 -10.97 5.44 -12.56
C TYR A 194 -12.15 4.45 -12.57
N GLN A 195 -12.33 3.71 -11.47
CA GLN A 195 -13.48 2.83 -11.25
C GLN A 195 -14.32 3.35 -10.08
N SER A 196 -15.63 3.50 -10.34
CA SER A 196 -16.67 3.78 -9.33
C SER A 196 -16.86 2.68 -8.27
N SER A 197 -15.98 1.69 -8.22
CA SER A 197 -16.00 0.60 -7.24
C SER A 197 -14.57 0.13 -6.96
N ALA A 198 -14.15 0.30 -5.71
CA ALA A 198 -12.83 -0.07 -5.22
C ALA A 198 -12.55 -1.58 -5.31
N THR A 199 -11.33 -1.93 -5.67
CA THR A 199 -10.82 -3.31 -5.72
C THR A 199 -9.86 -3.56 -4.57
N TYR A 200 -10.38 -4.01 -3.42
CA TYR A 200 -9.56 -4.33 -2.24
C TYR A 200 -8.64 -5.53 -2.49
N PHE A 201 -7.41 -5.46 -1.96
CA PHE A 201 -6.48 -6.59 -2.00
C PHE A 201 -6.98 -7.75 -1.12
N ASN A 202 -6.75 -8.99 -1.58
CA ASN A 202 -7.08 -10.16 -0.78
C ASN A 202 -5.92 -10.55 0.16
N THR A 203 -5.88 -9.97 1.35
CA THR A 203 -4.93 -10.33 2.42
C THR A 203 -5.20 -11.72 3.03
N ALA A 204 -6.39 -12.29 2.81
CA ALA A 204 -6.76 -13.62 3.32
C ALA A 204 -6.42 -14.74 2.32
N GLY A 205 -5.26 -15.38 2.50
CA GLY A 205 -4.83 -16.51 1.67
C GLY A 205 -5.86 -17.66 1.63
N GLY A 206 -6.34 -18.01 0.42
CA GLY A 206 -7.25 -19.15 0.21
C GLY A 206 -8.28 -18.98 -0.91
N ALA A 207 -8.60 -17.74 -1.31
CA ALA A 207 -9.41 -17.48 -2.50
C ALA A 207 -8.51 -17.29 -3.74
N GLN A 208 -8.83 -17.94 -4.86
CA GLN A 208 -8.29 -17.54 -6.16
C GLN A 208 -8.94 -16.22 -6.57
N SER A 209 -8.24 -15.13 -6.33
CA SER A 209 -8.60 -13.80 -6.80
C SER A 209 -7.94 -13.52 -8.16
N THR A 210 -8.58 -12.70 -8.98
CA THR A 210 -7.96 -12.04 -10.15
C THR A 210 -7.49 -10.62 -9.82
N VAL A 211 -7.49 -10.24 -8.54
CA VAL A 211 -6.86 -9.03 -8.02
C VAL A 211 -5.39 -9.36 -7.72
N PRO A 212 -4.41 -8.53 -8.12
CA PRO A 212 -3.00 -8.74 -7.78
C PRO A 212 -2.78 -8.67 -6.27
N THR A 213 -1.69 -9.28 -5.80
CA THR A 213 -1.22 -9.17 -4.41
C THR A 213 -0.25 -8.01 -4.21
N THR A 214 0.61 -7.76 -5.21
CA THR A 214 1.49 -6.60 -5.34
C THR A 214 0.69 -5.29 -5.31
N ARG A 215 1.19 -4.28 -4.61
CA ARG A 215 0.54 -2.98 -4.41
C ARG A 215 0.86 -2.01 -5.55
N GLY A 216 2.13 -1.98 -5.92
CA GLY A 216 2.69 -1.09 -6.92
C GLY A 216 4.19 -1.34 -7.12
N ILE A 217 4.84 -0.44 -7.85
CA ILE A 217 6.27 -0.44 -8.09
C ILE A 217 6.85 0.90 -7.62
N ALA A 218 7.92 0.84 -6.84
CA ALA A 218 8.71 2.01 -6.47
C ALA A 218 9.43 2.61 -7.70
N LEU A 219 9.78 3.89 -7.64
CA LEU A 219 10.51 4.55 -8.75
C LEU A 219 11.88 3.91 -9.03
N ASN A 220 12.50 3.23 -8.06
CA ASN A 220 13.73 2.46 -8.27
C ASN A 220 13.51 1.03 -8.81
N GLY A 221 12.28 0.68 -9.18
CA GLY A 221 11.94 -0.60 -9.80
C GLY A 221 11.79 -1.77 -8.84
N ILE A 222 11.72 -1.51 -7.53
CA ILE A 222 11.44 -2.51 -6.49
C ILE A 222 9.93 -2.66 -6.26
N GLU A 223 9.51 -3.85 -5.85
CA GLU A 223 8.10 -4.17 -5.61
C GLU A 223 7.62 -3.63 -4.25
N PHE A 224 6.45 -2.98 -4.23
CA PHE A 224 5.66 -2.83 -3.01
C PHE A 224 4.84 -4.13 -2.81
N SER A 225 5.35 -5.04 -1.99
CA SER A 225 4.94 -6.44 -1.89
C SER A 225 3.65 -6.65 -1.08
N ALA A 226 3.29 -7.92 -0.87
CA ALA A 226 2.33 -8.40 0.14
C ALA A 226 2.55 -7.76 1.54
N PRO A 227 1.63 -7.77 2.53
CA PRO A 227 2.09 -7.75 3.92
C PRO A 227 2.97 -8.98 4.16
N ALA A 228 4.11 -8.81 4.83
CA ALA A 228 4.91 -9.94 5.27
C ALA A 228 4.07 -10.82 6.21
N PRO A 229 4.11 -12.16 6.10
CA PRO A 229 3.31 -13.04 6.93
C PRO A 229 3.95 -13.23 8.31
N THR A 230 4.08 -12.13 9.09
CA THR A 230 4.75 -12.10 10.41
C THR A 230 4.21 -13.19 11.34
N SER A 231 2.89 -13.40 11.36
CA SER A 231 2.26 -14.46 12.14
C SER A 231 2.72 -15.88 11.79
N ASN A 232 3.16 -16.13 10.54
CA ASN A 232 3.72 -17.42 10.13
C ASN A 232 5.19 -17.51 10.53
N ILE A 233 5.97 -16.45 10.30
CA ILE A 233 7.39 -16.33 10.66
C ILE A 233 7.57 -16.59 12.17
N LEU A 234 6.86 -15.83 12.99
CA LEU A 234 6.87 -15.98 14.45
C LEU A 234 6.35 -17.36 14.93
N SER A 235 5.46 -18.02 14.16
CA SER A 235 4.98 -19.37 14.50
C SER A 235 6.03 -20.48 14.30
N ALA A 236 7.10 -20.19 13.57
CA ALA A 236 8.25 -21.07 13.37
C ALA A 236 9.44 -20.74 14.31
N TYR A 237 9.29 -19.74 15.20
CA TYR A 237 10.37 -19.13 15.99
C TYR A 237 11.53 -18.60 15.13
N THR A 238 11.30 -18.24 13.88
CA THR A 238 12.25 -17.44 13.09
C THR A 238 11.92 -15.95 13.21
N LEU A 239 12.93 -15.10 13.03
CA LEU A 239 12.76 -13.69 12.71
C LEU A 239 13.30 -13.49 11.29
N ALA A 240 12.59 -12.76 10.43
CA ALA A 240 13.04 -12.48 9.07
C ALA A 240 12.97 -10.97 8.81
N PRO A 241 13.92 -10.18 9.35
CA PRO A 241 13.86 -8.72 9.34
C PRO A 241 13.68 -8.12 7.94
N PHE A 242 13.27 -6.87 7.93
CA PHE A 242 13.47 -5.96 6.80
C PHE A 242 14.75 -5.17 7.08
N ASP A 243 15.40 -4.62 6.07
CA ASP A 243 16.45 -3.61 6.29
C ASP A 243 15.81 -2.24 6.58
N ASP A 244 16.63 -1.23 6.91
CA ASP A 244 16.15 0.14 7.15
C ASP A 244 15.31 0.70 5.99
N ALA A 245 15.55 0.22 4.75
CA ALA A 245 14.81 0.60 3.56
C ALA A 245 13.41 -0.04 3.48
N GLY A 246 13.03 -0.87 4.45
CA GLY A 246 11.72 -1.49 4.58
C GLY A 246 11.55 -2.75 3.73
N GLY A 247 12.64 -3.39 3.28
CA GLY A 247 12.58 -4.56 2.40
C GLY A 247 13.50 -5.72 2.78
N HIS A 248 13.27 -6.87 2.14
CA HIS A 248 14.16 -8.02 2.27
C HIS A 248 14.21 -8.88 1.01
N ILE A 249 15.12 -9.86 1.01
CA ILE A 249 15.36 -10.75 -0.13
C ILE A 249 14.61 -12.07 0.05
N ASN A 250 13.81 -12.43 -0.95
CA ASN A 250 13.42 -13.82 -1.18
C ASN A 250 14.06 -14.30 -2.49
N VAL A 251 14.76 -15.44 -2.49
CA VAL A 251 15.54 -15.91 -3.65
C VAL A 251 14.72 -16.23 -4.92
N HIS A 252 13.40 -16.26 -4.83
CA HIS A 252 12.49 -16.48 -5.97
C HIS A 252 11.73 -15.21 -6.40
N GLN A 253 11.70 -14.17 -5.55
CA GLN A 253 11.01 -12.90 -5.80
C GLN A 253 12.00 -11.77 -6.11
N GLY A 254 13.17 -11.77 -5.47
CA GLY A 254 14.14 -10.69 -5.45
C GLY A 254 14.09 -9.89 -4.14
N TYR A 255 14.78 -8.76 -4.09
CA TYR A 255 14.57 -7.75 -3.05
C TYR A 255 13.23 -7.04 -3.27
N HIS A 256 12.45 -6.86 -2.21
CA HIS A 256 11.12 -6.25 -2.25
C HIS A 256 10.75 -5.61 -0.91
N TYR A 257 9.93 -4.56 -0.95
CA TYR A 257 9.53 -3.80 0.23
C TYR A 257 8.22 -4.30 0.85
N HIS A 258 8.12 -4.17 2.17
CA HIS A 258 6.91 -4.36 2.98
C HIS A 258 6.45 -3.09 3.72
N ALA A 259 7.35 -2.12 3.86
CA ALA A 259 7.09 -0.78 4.37
C ALA A 259 7.78 0.28 3.49
N ALA A 260 7.41 1.55 3.66
CA ALA A 260 8.11 2.69 3.07
C ALA A 260 8.77 3.52 4.20
N THR A 261 10.08 3.74 4.11
CA THR A 261 10.90 4.35 5.18
C THR A 261 11.75 5.54 4.72
N GLY A 262 11.54 6.02 3.47
CA GLY A 262 12.27 7.16 2.90
C GLY A 262 13.61 6.84 2.21
N TYR A 263 13.92 5.56 1.96
CA TYR A 263 15.16 5.13 1.30
C TYR A 263 15.05 5.01 -0.24
N SER A 264 13.84 4.85 -0.78
CA SER A 264 13.60 4.73 -2.22
C SER A 264 13.65 6.07 -2.95
N THR A 265 14.10 6.09 -4.21
CA THR A 265 13.99 7.22 -5.13
C THR A 265 12.64 7.95 -5.03
N THR A 266 12.69 9.26 -4.79
CA THR A 266 11.53 10.16 -4.65
C THR A 266 11.43 11.17 -5.80
N VAL A 267 10.27 11.82 -5.95
CA VAL A 267 10.08 13.06 -6.73
C VAL A 267 9.33 14.09 -5.88
N ASP A 268 10.08 15.07 -5.37
CA ASP A 268 9.60 16.21 -4.58
C ASP A 268 8.51 17.01 -5.33
N GLN A 269 7.62 17.69 -4.59
CA GLN A 269 6.46 18.39 -5.16
C GLN A 269 6.56 19.91 -4.96
N GLU A 270 6.40 20.70 -6.03
CA GLU A 270 6.60 22.17 -5.98
C GLU A 270 5.64 22.94 -5.05
N ASP A 271 4.58 22.30 -4.56
CA ASP A 271 3.55 22.85 -3.65
C ASP A 271 3.72 22.44 -2.17
N GLY A 272 4.73 21.63 -1.83
CA GLY A 272 5.00 21.15 -0.48
C GLY A 272 4.27 19.86 -0.08
N HIS A 273 3.57 19.23 -1.02
CA HIS A 273 2.94 17.92 -0.86
C HIS A 273 3.99 16.82 -0.62
N ALA A 274 3.55 15.68 -0.04
CA ALA A 274 4.36 14.48 0.10
C ALA A 274 5.04 14.08 -1.23
N ALA A 275 6.27 13.59 -1.20
CA ALA A 275 7.00 13.24 -2.41
C ALA A 275 6.45 11.97 -3.08
N GLN A 276 6.54 11.88 -4.41
CA GLN A 276 6.09 10.67 -5.13
C GLN A 276 7.18 9.59 -5.05
N ILE A 277 6.81 8.36 -4.69
CA ILE A 277 7.74 7.22 -4.53
C ILE A 277 7.43 6.04 -5.43
N GLY A 278 6.31 6.05 -6.15
CA GLY A 278 6.01 5.02 -7.14
C GLY A 278 4.66 5.17 -7.83
N TYR A 279 4.18 4.04 -8.35
CA TYR A 279 2.87 3.90 -9.00
C TYR A 279 2.21 2.58 -8.59
N ALA A 280 0.91 2.61 -8.34
CA ALA A 280 0.09 1.44 -8.09
C ALA A 280 -0.17 0.64 -9.38
N LEU A 281 -0.67 -0.60 -9.27
CA LEU A 281 -0.91 -1.46 -10.44
C LEU A 281 -2.09 -1.04 -11.34
N ASP A 282 -2.86 -0.04 -10.94
CA ASP A 282 -3.85 0.67 -11.77
C ASP A 282 -3.31 1.97 -12.41
N GLY A 283 -2.01 2.24 -12.24
CA GLY A 283 -1.29 3.39 -12.81
C GLY A 283 -1.35 4.67 -11.98
N TYR A 284 -2.17 4.75 -10.92
CA TYR A 284 -2.20 5.96 -10.09
C TYR A 284 -0.93 6.10 -9.24
N ALA A 285 -0.52 7.34 -8.98
CA ALA A 285 0.68 7.66 -8.23
C ALA A 285 0.58 7.21 -6.75
N ILE A 286 1.71 6.77 -6.20
CA ILE A 286 1.90 6.49 -4.77
C ILE A 286 2.89 7.52 -4.20
N TYR A 287 2.46 8.18 -3.14
CA TYR A 287 3.19 9.22 -2.41
C TYR A 287 3.58 8.75 -1.00
N GLU A 288 4.54 9.45 -0.39
CA GLU A 288 4.92 9.25 1.02
C GLU A 288 3.77 9.56 1.99
N LEU A 289 3.87 9.05 3.22
CA LEU A 289 2.86 9.24 4.26
C LEU A 289 2.66 10.72 4.66
N LEU A 290 3.73 11.51 4.63
CA LEU A 290 3.78 12.85 5.21
C LEU A 290 4.17 13.92 4.17
N ASP A 291 3.62 15.12 4.31
CA ASP A 291 4.02 16.32 3.54
C ASP A 291 5.37 16.92 3.99
N GLU A 292 5.86 17.96 3.30
CA GLU A 292 7.16 18.60 3.62
C GLU A 292 7.20 19.23 5.04
N ASP A 293 6.04 19.55 5.64
CA ASP A 293 5.92 20.06 7.01
C ASP A 293 5.72 18.93 8.06
N GLY A 294 5.59 17.67 7.62
CA GLY A 294 5.48 16.48 8.46
C GLY A 294 4.05 16.06 8.85
N ASN A 295 3.04 16.39 8.05
CA ASN A 295 1.63 16.07 8.31
C ASN A 295 1.10 14.93 7.40
N GLU A 296 0.28 14.03 7.94
CA GLU A 296 -0.50 13.06 7.15
C GLU A 296 -1.77 13.72 6.57
N PRO A 297 -2.18 13.41 5.32
CA PRO A 297 -3.46 13.87 4.77
C PRO A 297 -4.67 13.39 5.59
N THR A 298 -5.60 14.30 5.90
CA THR A 298 -6.69 14.04 6.86
C THR A 298 -8.00 13.54 6.24
N ASP A 299 -8.02 13.30 4.93
CA ASP A 299 -9.19 13.03 4.11
C ASP A 299 -9.06 11.80 3.18
N LEU A 300 -8.04 10.96 3.42
CA LEU A 300 -7.85 9.68 2.72
C LEU A 300 -9.07 8.76 2.86
N ASP A 301 -9.37 8.01 1.80
CA ASP A 301 -10.42 7.01 1.74
C ASP A 301 -10.00 5.62 2.28
N ASP A 302 -10.91 4.65 2.24
CA ASP A 302 -10.66 3.25 2.67
C ASP A 302 -9.47 2.57 1.94
N LEU A 303 -9.00 3.11 0.80
CA LEU A 303 -7.85 2.62 0.03
C LEU A 303 -6.51 3.28 0.43
N ARG A 304 -6.54 4.32 1.27
CA ARG A 304 -5.47 5.31 1.49
C ARG A 304 -5.23 6.24 0.29
N GLY A 305 -6.30 6.70 -0.38
CA GLY A 305 -6.19 7.70 -1.45
C GLY A 305 -7.24 8.81 -1.41
N HIS A 306 -6.98 9.89 -2.14
CA HIS A 306 -7.88 11.03 -2.33
C HIS A 306 -7.66 11.69 -3.70
N SER A 307 -8.44 12.71 -4.05
CA SER A 307 -8.38 13.42 -5.36
C SER A 307 -8.11 14.92 -5.19
N ASP A 308 -7.16 15.48 -5.92
CA ASP A 308 -6.95 16.94 -6.06
C ASP A 308 -6.92 17.42 -7.54
N ASP A 309 -6.99 18.74 -7.75
CA ASP A 309 -7.02 19.40 -9.07
C ASP A 309 -5.69 19.29 -9.88
N VAL A 310 -4.60 18.86 -9.26
CA VAL A 310 -3.23 18.83 -9.81
C VAL A 310 -2.81 17.40 -10.18
N ARG A 311 -3.15 16.43 -9.32
CA ARG A 311 -2.74 15.03 -9.32
C ARG A 311 -3.86 14.10 -9.76
N GLY A 312 -5.12 14.56 -9.69
CA GLY A 312 -6.29 13.69 -9.76
C GLY A 312 -6.32 12.76 -8.56
N TYR A 313 -6.92 11.57 -8.72
CA TYR A 313 -6.88 10.54 -7.68
C TYR A 313 -5.46 9.98 -7.50
N HIS A 314 -4.99 9.86 -6.26
CA HIS A 314 -3.69 9.28 -5.91
C HIS A 314 -3.68 8.67 -4.50
N TYR A 315 -2.64 7.91 -4.16
CA TYR A 315 -2.49 7.22 -2.87
C TYR A 315 -1.35 7.78 -2.02
N HIS A 316 -1.48 7.63 -0.71
CA HIS A 316 -0.39 7.75 0.26
C HIS A 316 -0.12 6.40 0.93
N VAL A 317 1.15 6.07 1.13
CA VAL A 317 1.55 4.85 1.87
C VAL A 317 1.06 4.86 3.32
N ASP A 318 1.06 3.68 3.93
CA ASP A 318 0.72 3.45 5.34
C ASP A 318 1.88 3.80 6.28
N GLU A 319 1.59 3.87 7.58
CA GLU A 319 2.65 3.86 8.60
C GLU A 319 3.47 2.56 8.47
N ALA A 320 4.79 2.64 8.50
CA ALA A 320 5.67 1.49 8.22
C ALA A 320 5.34 0.25 9.08
N GLY A 321 5.06 0.45 10.38
CA GLY A 321 4.68 -0.62 11.31
C GLY A 321 3.36 -1.34 10.99
N ASN A 322 2.51 -0.77 10.12
CA ASN A 322 1.29 -1.42 9.63
C ASN A 322 1.57 -2.52 8.58
N ASN A 323 2.83 -2.70 8.14
CA ASN A 323 3.25 -3.78 7.21
C ASN A 323 2.42 -3.73 5.90
N ASN A 324 2.24 -2.52 5.38
CA ASN A 324 1.27 -2.20 4.34
C ASN A 324 1.69 -0.96 3.53
N PHE A 325 1.05 -0.77 2.37
CA PHE A 325 1.19 0.45 1.56
C PHE A 325 -0.17 1.07 1.30
N ILE A 326 -1.04 0.38 0.56
CA ILE A 326 -2.40 0.81 0.18
C ILE A 326 -3.34 -0.40 0.27
N ASN A 327 -4.64 -0.19 0.49
CA ASN A 327 -5.57 -1.29 0.78
C ASN A 327 -6.22 -1.92 -0.47
N GLY A 328 -5.99 -1.35 -1.65
CA GLY A 328 -6.53 -1.82 -2.91
C GLY A 328 -6.33 -0.83 -4.05
N LEU A 329 -7.07 -1.05 -5.14
CA LEU A 329 -6.97 -0.29 -6.39
C LEU A 329 -8.29 0.44 -6.71
N ARG A 330 -8.18 1.70 -7.10
CA ARG A 330 -9.26 2.62 -7.50
C ARG A 330 -9.49 2.62 -9.00
N GLY A 331 -8.46 2.36 -9.79
CA GLY A 331 -8.52 2.28 -11.25
C GLY A 331 -8.63 0.84 -11.77
N ALA A 332 -8.79 0.72 -13.09
CA ALA A 332 -8.68 -0.57 -13.78
C ALA A 332 -7.20 -0.96 -13.93
N TYR A 333 -6.88 -2.17 -13.51
CA TYR A 333 -5.53 -2.74 -13.48
C TYR A 333 -5.37 -3.83 -14.54
N VAL A 334 -4.13 -4.24 -14.83
CA VAL A 334 -3.83 -5.17 -15.93
C VAL A 334 -4.19 -6.63 -15.58
N LEU A 335 -4.70 -7.40 -16.55
CA LEU A 335 -5.09 -8.81 -16.44
C LEU A 335 -4.08 -9.79 -17.09
#